data_AF-A0A9P7BXG1-F1
#
_entry.id   AF-A0A9P7BXG1-F1
#
_cell.length_a   1.000
_cell.length_b   1.000
_cell.length_c   1.000
_cell.angle_alpha   90.00
_cell.angle_beta   90.00
_cell.angle_gamma   90.00
#
_symmetry.space_group_name_H-M   'P 1'
#
loop_
_entity.id
_entity.type
_entity.pdbx_description
1 polymer ?
#
loop_
_entity_poly.entity_id
_entity_poly.type
_entity_poly.pdbx_seq_one_letter_code
_entity_poly.pdbx_strand_id
1 'polypeptide(L)'
;MVTQSIIAIKQPCTTSLYHSCRSIIEKLLLVPGIENYIVFTAENTNNNPLNKIWDICRQGIPLAALFNALSPRIPIPIDRSSTKLNDYLYKDSINEFIKVLNTVGIVLRILEEKNIITFPANNDAIYSSSEPKDVRDKVVLELLETERKYVQDLEVLQDYMHKLQLQFILNAEIIHCLFGNLCALVDFQQRLLIQLEDMAQRSPKDQNFGSLFIQNEKRFTVYELYCSNYFSAQDMASQETHRLQRLANILNPVYELSSMLIKPVQRICKYPLLIQELIKATRPDWPYAFDIRQGLESMRRVAERVNETRRRYENALVVNEIKHRVNKLGSKQIDGFGSLLLHDKLSLFQCGIPEQEMQVYLFEKIILICKDNSKDSIKLNTIPIRKKRRSNLEFRYGIFHSRILSVCNQSLDYGKWCLTVNWSDSKIMNTTFWFRNQEYLELWESMLKERIVPQYSNKICR
;
A
#
# COMPACT_ATOMS: atom_id res chain seq x y z
N MET A 1 -0.80 47.91 6.19
CA MET A 1 0.04 47.10 7.11
C MET A 1 -0.81 46.13 7.93
N VAL A 2 -1.62 45.26 7.31
CA VAL A 2 -2.28 44.12 8.00
C VAL A 2 -2.45 42.97 7.01
N THR A 3 -1.36 42.36 6.57
CA THR A 3 -1.37 41.11 5.79
C THR A 3 -0.01 40.45 5.90
N GLN A 4 0.35 39.92 7.08
CA GLN A 4 1.51 39.05 7.27
C GLN A 4 1.49 38.44 8.68
N SER A 5 0.48 37.64 9.00
CA SER A 5 0.45 36.83 10.23
C SER A 5 -0.39 35.57 10.08
N ILE A 6 -0.28 34.89 8.93
CA ILE A 6 -0.68 33.47 8.83
C ILE A 6 0.61 32.67 8.98
N ILE A 7 1.20 32.75 10.18
CA ILE A 7 2.36 31.95 10.57
C ILE A 7 1.80 30.72 11.27
N ALA A 8 2.02 29.57 10.62
CA ALA A 8 2.18 28.25 11.21
C ALA A 8 1.56 28.06 12.61
N ILE A 9 0.24 27.84 12.66
CA ILE A 9 -0.33 27.13 13.79
C ILE A 9 0.13 25.68 13.63
N LYS A 10 1.22 25.35 14.34
CA LYS A 10 1.58 23.99 14.70
C LYS A 10 0.32 23.37 15.31
N GLN A 11 -0.36 22.48 14.59
CA GLN A 11 -1.38 21.63 15.21
C GLN A 11 -0.69 20.93 16.40
N PRO A 12 -1.27 20.94 17.62
CA PRO A 12 -0.72 20.18 18.72
C PRO A 12 -0.67 18.70 18.31
N CYS A 13 0.53 18.15 18.36
CA CYS A 13 0.95 16.86 17.80
C CYS A 13 0.39 15.64 18.55
N THR A 14 -0.83 15.70 19.12
CA THR A 14 -1.27 14.72 20.13
C THR A 14 -2.66 14.14 19.93
N THR A 15 -3.48 14.62 18.98
CA THR A 15 -4.85 14.09 18.78
C THR A 15 -5.06 13.66 17.33
N SER A 16 -5.56 12.44 17.12
CA SER A 16 -5.86 11.93 15.78
C SER A 16 -6.97 12.74 15.11
N LEU A 17 -7.05 12.69 13.78
CA LEU A 17 -8.10 13.35 13.01
C LEU A 17 -9.51 12.95 13.48
N TYR A 18 -9.70 11.69 13.89
CA TYR A 18 -10.95 11.23 14.50
C TYR A 18 -11.30 12.03 15.77
N HIS A 19 -10.35 12.17 16.70
CA HIS A 19 -10.58 12.87 17.96
C HIS A 19 -10.80 14.37 17.72
N SER A 20 -10.08 14.96 16.77
CA SER A 20 -10.33 16.34 16.33
C SER A 20 -11.74 16.51 15.77
N CYS A 21 -12.17 15.59 14.90
CA CYS A 21 -13.52 15.60 14.36
C CYS A 21 -14.55 15.51 15.49
N ARG A 22 -14.42 14.51 16.37
CA ARG A 22 -15.36 14.32 17.48
C ARG A 22 -15.43 15.53 18.42
N SER A 23 -14.29 16.10 18.79
CA SER A 23 -14.22 17.32 19.60
C SER A 23 -14.93 18.49 18.92
N ILE A 24 -14.75 18.66 17.61
CA ILE A 24 -15.44 19.70 16.83
C ILE A 24 -16.96 19.45 16.82
N ILE A 25 -17.43 18.22 16.66
CA ILE A 25 -18.87 17.90 16.71
C ILE A 25 -19.45 18.28 18.07
N GLU A 26 -18.78 17.88 19.16
CA GLU A 26 -19.23 18.19 20.52
C GLU A 26 -19.24 19.71 20.78
N LYS A 27 -18.23 20.44 20.28
CA LYS A 27 -18.17 21.91 20.31
C LYS A 27 -19.26 22.58 19.49
N LEU A 28 -19.57 22.06 18.31
CA LEU A 28 -20.63 22.58 17.46
C LEU A 28 -21.97 22.47 18.18
N LEU A 29 -22.28 21.33 18.80
CA LEU A 29 -23.57 21.15 19.49
C LEU A 29 -23.84 22.15 20.61
N LEU A 30 -22.81 22.78 21.19
CA LEU A 30 -22.98 23.82 22.21
C LEU A 30 -23.28 25.21 21.63
N VAL A 31 -23.21 25.40 20.31
CA VAL A 31 -23.45 26.70 19.67
C VAL A 31 -24.95 27.02 19.68
N PRO A 32 -25.38 28.14 20.27
CA PRO A 32 -26.80 28.48 20.37
C PRO A 32 -27.51 28.50 19.00
N GLY A 33 -28.59 27.74 18.89
CA GLY A 33 -29.43 27.70 17.68
C GLY A 33 -28.91 26.85 16.52
N ILE A 34 -27.71 26.23 16.64
CA ILE A 34 -27.17 25.37 15.59
C ILE A 34 -27.88 24.00 15.55
N GLU A 35 -28.43 23.53 16.67
CA GLU A 35 -29.12 22.25 16.82
C GLU A 35 -30.27 22.09 15.81
N ASN A 36 -30.95 23.18 15.48
CA ASN A 36 -32.03 23.21 14.49
C ASN A 36 -31.58 22.92 13.06
N TYR A 37 -30.27 22.96 12.81
CA TYR A 37 -29.66 22.78 11.49
C TYR A 37 -28.78 21.53 11.42
N ILE A 38 -28.48 20.89 12.54
CA ILE A 38 -27.73 19.64 12.60
C ILE A 38 -28.73 18.48 12.71
N VAL A 39 -29.27 18.03 11.58
CA VAL A 39 -30.13 16.84 11.54
C VAL A 39 -29.27 15.60 11.37
N PHE A 40 -29.06 14.84 12.44
CA PHE A 40 -28.48 13.49 12.34
C PHE A 40 -29.58 12.49 11.97
N THR A 41 -29.70 12.12 10.71
CA THR A 41 -30.57 11.01 10.32
C THR A 41 -29.96 9.70 10.82
N ALA A 42 -30.68 8.98 11.67
CA ALA A 42 -30.26 7.69 12.23
C ALA A 42 -30.09 6.59 11.16
N GLU A 43 -30.53 6.83 9.93
CA GLU A 43 -30.60 5.84 8.84
C GLU A 43 -29.37 5.80 7.92
N ASN A 44 -28.41 6.73 8.05
CA ASN A 44 -27.18 6.67 7.28
C ASN A 44 -26.20 5.67 7.92
N THR A 45 -26.04 4.53 7.26
CA THR A 45 -25.23 3.36 7.67
C THR A 45 -23.73 3.64 7.86
N ASN A 46 -23.26 4.87 7.62
CA ASN A 46 -21.84 5.26 7.67
C ASN A 46 -21.59 6.38 8.71
N ASN A 47 -21.95 6.08 9.96
CA ASN A 47 -22.14 7.01 11.10
C ASN A 47 -20.84 7.56 11.75
N ASN A 48 -19.73 7.53 11.03
CA ASN A 48 -18.40 7.96 11.48
C ASN A 48 -18.32 9.51 11.64
N PRO A 49 -17.62 10.04 12.66
CA PRO A 49 -17.51 11.49 12.90
C PRO A 49 -16.97 12.31 11.72
N LEU A 50 -16.10 11.75 10.87
CA LEU A 50 -15.63 12.44 9.67
C LEU A 50 -16.79 12.73 8.72
N ASN A 51 -17.60 11.72 8.40
CA ASN A 51 -18.74 11.88 7.49
C ASN A 51 -19.79 12.83 8.10
N LYS A 52 -19.99 12.78 9.42
CA LYS A 52 -20.91 13.70 10.10
C LYS A 52 -20.51 15.16 9.91
N ILE A 53 -19.25 15.50 10.15
CA ILE A 53 -18.79 16.88 9.94
C ILE A 53 -18.78 17.22 8.47
N TRP A 54 -18.44 16.27 7.61
CA TRP A 54 -18.50 16.45 6.16
C TRP A 54 -19.90 16.86 5.71
N ASP A 55 -20.92 16.15 6.16
CA ASP A 55 -22.31 16.43 5.84
C ASP A 55 -22.76 17.79 6.42
N ILE A 56 -22.37 18.10 7.66
CA ILE A 56 -22.65 19.41 8.30
C ILE A 56 -22.02 20.56 7.50
N CYS A 57 -20.74 20.45 7.14
CA CYS A 57 -20.02 21.49 6.41
C CYS A 57 -20.51 21.65 4.96
N ARG A 58 -20.98 20.55 4.33
CA ARG A 58 -21.50 20.55 2.95
C ARG A 58 -22.88 21.18 2.81
N GLN A 59 -23.70 21.15 3.87
CA GLN A 59 -25.00 21.82 3.86
C GLN A 59 -24.88 23.36 3.76
N GLY A 60 -23.75 23.94 4.18
CA GLY A 60 -23.50 25.39 4.15
C GLY A 60 -24.29 26.19 5.20
N ILE A 61 -25.55 25.81 5.46
CA ILE A 61 -26.44 26.39 6.46
C ILE A 61 -25.83 26.35 7.88
N PRO A 62 -25.29 25.21 8.38
CA PRO A 62 -24.65 25.19 9.69
C PRO A 62 -23.43 26.12 9.79
N LEU A 63 -22.67 26.30 8.69
CA LEU A 63 -21.52 27.23 8.67
C LEU A 63 -21.97 28.69 8.73
N ALA A 64 -23.07 29.05 8.04
CA ALA A 64 -23.67 30.38 8.14
C ALA A 64 -24.23 30.64 9.55
N ALA A 65 -24.88 29.65 10.17
CA ALA A 65 -25.34 29.73 11.55
C ALA A 65 -24.17 29.92 12.54
N LEU A 66 -23.08 29.17 12.34
CA LEU A 66 -21.85 29.30 13.13
C LEU A 66 -21.23 30.71 13.00
N PHE A 67 -21.19 31.26 11.77
CA PHE A 67 -20.72 32.62 11.55
C PHE A 67 -21.63 33.66 12.20
N ASN A 68 -22.95 33.50 12.10
CA ASN A 68 -23.91 34.40 12.72
C ASN A 68 -23.84 34.38 14.25
N ALA A 69 -23.48 33.25 14.86
CA ALA A 69 -23.23 33.15 16.30
C ALA A 69 -22.08 34.04 16.77
N LEU A 70 -21.16 34.48 15.89
CA LEU A 70 -20.11 35.45 16.23
C LEU A 70 -20.63 36.90 16.38
N SER A 71 -21.92 37.14 16.08
CA SER A 71 -22.56 38.46 16.01
C SER A 71 -21.84 39.43 15.04
N PRO A 72 -21.74 39.09 13.74
CA PRO A 72 -21.13 39.96 12.74
C PRO A 72 -21.99 41.21 12.47
N ARG A 73 -21.38 42.29 11.97
CA ARG A 73 -22.10 43.54 11.62
C ARG A 73 -23.19 43.31 10.57
N ILE A 74 -23.00 42.33 9.69
CA ILE A 74 -23.97 41.92 8.68
C ILE A 74 -24.12 40.39 8.81
N PRO A 75 -25.23 39.89 9.37
CA PRO A 75 -25.48 38.45 9.44
C PRO A 75 -25.73 37.87 8.05
N ILE A 76 -25.31 36.63 7.85
CA ILE A 76 -25.57 35.88 6.62
C ILE A 76 -27.03 35.40 6.67
N PRO A 77 -27.86 35.73 5.67
CA PRO A 77 -29.23 35.24 5.61
C PRO A 77 -29.25 33.71 5.46
N ILE A 78 -30.02 33.03 6.32
CA ILE A 78 -30.15 31.57 6.31
C ILE A 78 -31.41 31.20 5.54
N ASP A 79 -31.26 30.81 4.27
CA ASP A 79 -32.37 30.29 3.46
C ASP A 79 -32.44 28.77 3.56
N ARG A 80 -33.49 28.26 4.23
CA ARG A 80 -33.75 26.82 4.43
C ARG A 80 -34.06 26.07 3.13
N SER A 81 -34.33 26.77 2.03
CA SER A 81 -34.59 26.15 0.72
C SER A 81 -33.32 25.77 -0.05
N SER A 82 -32.16 26.34 0.32
CA SER A 82 -30.87 26.15 -0.37
C SER A 82 -30.06 24.99 0.21
N THR A 83 -30.58 23.76 0.13
CA THR A 83 -30.00 22.58 0.81
C THR A 83 -28.71 22.02 0.18
N LYS A 84 -28.15 22.64 -0.84
CA LYS A 84 -26.90 22.18 -1.48
C LYS A 84 -26.01 23.36 -1.88
N LEU A 85 -25.44 24.03 -0.88
CA LEU A 85 -24.35 24.97 -1.15
C LEU A 85 -23.08 24.17 -1.45
N ASN A 86 -22.95 23.76 -2.71
CA ASN A 86 -21.74 23.26 -3.39
C ASN A 86 -21.48 21.74 -3.37
N ASP A 87 -21.93 21.07 -4.43
CA ASP A 87 -21.29 19.84 -4.94
C ASP A 87 -19.90 20.12 -5.55
N TYR A 88 -19.56 21.39 -5.82
CA TYR A 88 -18.33 21.78 -6.54
C TYR A 88 -17.14 22.19 -5.65
N LEU A 89 -17.33 22.39 -4.33
CA LEU A 89 -16.27 22.90 -3.43
C LEU A 89 -15.54 21.81 -2.64
N TYR A 90 -16.02 20.59 -2.67
CA TYR A 90 -15.41 19.47 -1.97
C TYR A 90 -15.06 18.39 -2.98
N LYS A 91 -13.80 18.37 -3.45
CA LYS A 91 -13.27 17.11 -3.96
C LYS A 91 -13.24 16.14 -2.77
N ASP A 92 -13.35 14.84 -3.01
CA ASP A 92 -13.24 13.78 -1.99
C ASP A 92 -11.84 13.71 -1.31
N SER A 93 -11.11 14.83 -1.19
CA SER A 93 -9.80 14.95 -0.58
C SER A 93 -9.92 15.30 0.90
N ILE A 94 -9.39 14.44 1.76
CA ILE A 94 -9.29 14.71 3.21
C ILE A 94 -8.48 15.97 3.47
N ASN A 95 -7.45 16.26 2.68
CA ASN A 95 -6.58 17.42 2.88
C ASN A 95 -7.32 18.75 2.71
N GLU A 96 -8.24 18.85 1.76
CA GLU A 96 -9.10 20.04 1.61
C GLU A 96 -10.05 20.15 2.80
N PHE A 97 -10.58 19.02 3.28
CA PHE A 97 -11.46 18.97 4.44
C PHE A 97 -10.77 19.30 5.76
N ILE A 98 -9.51 18.89 5.97
CA ILE A 98 -8.71 19.26 7.13
C ILE A 98 -8.59 20.79 7.23
N LYS A 99 -8.46 21.50 6.10
CA LYS A 99 -8.45 22.97 6.10
C LYS A 99 -9.77 23.53 6.63
N VAL A 100 -10.90 22.98 6.18
CA VAL A 100 -12.23 23.38 6.65
C VAL A 100 -12.38 23.08 8.14
N LEU A 101 -11.99 21.89 8.61
CA LEU A 101 -11.98 21.53 10.02
C LEU A 101 -11.14 22.52 10.86
N ASN A 102 -9.94 22.87 10.38
CA ASN A 102 -9.08 23.85 11.06
C ASN A 102 -9.73 25.23 11.13
N THR A 103 -10.39 25.68 10.05
CA THR A 103 -11.13 26.94 10.04
C THR A 103 -12.31 26.92 11.02
N VAL A 104 -13.11 25.86 11.03
CA VAL A 104 -14.22 25.66 11.98
C VAL A 104 -13.68 25.65 13.41
N GLY A 105 -12.57 24.95 13.66
CA GLY A 105 -11.90 24.91 14.96
C GLY A 105 -11.43 26.29 15.44
N ILE A 106 -10.93 27.15 14.54
CA ILE A 106 -10.58 28.54 14.86
C ILE A 106 -11.82 29.34 15.25
N VAL A 107 -12.92 29.21 14.49
CA VAL A 107 -14.18 29.91 14.78
C VAL A 107 -14.74 29.50 16.15
N LEU A 108 -14.73 28.20 16.46
CA LEU A 108 -15.15 27.69 17.77
C LEU A 108 -14.30 28.25 18.90
N ARG A 109 -12.98 28.37 18.70
CA ARG A 109 -12.08 29.00 19.68
C ARG A 109 -12.43 30.47 19.93
N ILE A 110 -12.78 31.22 18.88
CA ILE A 110 -13.22 32.62 19.01
C ILE A 110 -14.55 32.71 19.80
N LEU A 111 -15.47 31.77 19.58
CA LEU A 111 -16.72 31.70 20.35
C LEU A 111 -16.46 31.39 21.83
N GLU A 112 -15.48 30.53 22.12
CA GLU A 112 -15.02 30.19 23.47
C GLU A 112 -14.37 31.40 24.15
N GLU A 113 -13.48 32.13 23.46
CA GLU A 113 -12.89 33.39 23.94
C GLU A 113 -13.93 34.48 24.24
N LYS A 114 -15.03 34.50 23.49
CA LYS A 114 -16.17 35.39 23.71
C LYS A 114 -17.14 34.91 24.80
N ASN A 115 -16.86 33.78 25.47
CA ASN A 115 -17.74 33.12 26.44
C ASN A 115 -19.14 32.79 25.88
N ILE A 116 -19.27 32.59 24.57
CA ILE A 116 -20.54 32.19 23.93
C ILE A 116 -20.76 30.69 24.08
N ILE A 117 -19.67 29.92 24.07
CA ILE A 117 -19.66 28.48 24.37
C ILE A 117 -18.71 28.23 25.54
N THR A 118 -19.10 27.38 26.49
CA THR A 118 -18.25 26.95 27.59
C THR A 118 -17.97 25.46 27.46
N PHE A 119 -16.71 25.12 27.22
CA PHE A 119 -16.28 23.73 27.15
C PHE A 119 -15.74 23.27 28.51
N PRO A 120 -16.20 22.15 29.07
CA PRO A 120 -15.56 21.60 30.27
C PRO A 120 -14.13 21.19 29.93
N ALA A 121 -13.15 21.77 30.63
CA ALA A 121 -11.71 21.61 30.39
C ALA A 121 -11.18 20.16 30.55
N ASN A 122 -12.03 19.20 30.93
CA ASN A 122 -11.64 17.82 31.28
C ASN A 122 -12.07 16.74 30.26
N ASN A 123 -12.65 17.07 29.11
CA ASN A 123 -13.08 16.04 28.16
C ASN A 123 -11.91 15.36 27.40
N ASP A 124 -10.73 15.97 27.35
CA ASP A 124 -9.54 15.31 26.77
C ASP A 124 -9.13 14.06 27.57
N ALA A 125 -9.47 14.00 28.86
CA ALA A 125 -9.27 12.83 29.73
C ALA A 125 -10.34 11.74 29.57
N ILE A 126 -11.44 11.99 28.85
CA ILE A 126 -12.44 10.96 28.54
C ILE A 126 -11.98 10.07 27.36
N TYR A 127 -11.04 10.59 26.56
CA TYR A 127 -10.46 9.89 25.40
C TYR A 127 -9.15 9.17 25.71
N SER A 128 -8.56 9.38 26.90
CA SER A 128 -7.52 8.48 27.38
C SER A 128 -8.16 7.12 27.62
N SER A 129 -7.84 6.18 26.73
CA SER A 129 -8.20 4.77 26.80
C SER A 129 -8.27 4.30 28.25
N SER A 130 -9.44 3.83 28.69
CA SER A 130 -9.51 2.98 29.88
C SER A 130 -8.43 1.90 29.74
N GLU A 131 -7.60 1.69 30.77
CA GLU A 131 -6.54 0.69 30.73
C GLU A 131 -7.05 -0.63 30.12
N PRO A 132 -6.27 -1.27 29.21
CA PRO A 132 -6.71 -2.49 28.54
C PRO A 132 -7.16 -3.55 29.56
N LYS A 133 -8.44 -3.93 29.52
CA LYS A 133 -9.04 -4.78 30.56
C LYS A 133 -8.77 -6.25 30.33
N ASP A 134 -8.51 -6.63 29.08
CA ASP A 134 -8.19 -8.00 28.69
C ASP A 134 -7.11 -8.07 27.58
N VAL A 135 -6.76 -9.29 27.17
CA VAL A 135 -5.75 -9.54 26.13
C VAL A 135 -6.21 -9.02 24.76
N ARG A 136 -7.53 -9.07 24.47
CA ARG A 136 -8.08 -8.60 23.20
C ARG A 136 -7.98 -7.08 23.10
N ASP A 137 -8.29 -6.37 24.19
CA ASP A 137 -8.16 -4.91 24.28
C ASP A 137 -6.71 -4.47 24.06
N LYS A 138 -5.72 -5.23 24.55
CA LYS A 138 -4.29 -4.96 24.27
C LYS A 138 -3.96 -5.08 22.79
N VAL A 139 -4.46 -6.11 22.10
CA VAL A 139 -4.24 -6.28 20.66
C VAL A 139 -4.92 -5.17 19.85
N VAL A 140 -6.14 -4.76 20.25
CA VAL A 140 -6.84 -3.64 19.62
C VAL A 140 -6.07 -2.33 19.85
N LEU A 141 -5.56 -2.10 21.06
CA LEU A 141 -4.74 -0.94 21.38
C LEU A 141 -3.47 -0.90 20.50
N GLU A 142 -2.74 -2.02 20.41
CA GLU A 142 -1.55 -2.13 19.55
C GLU A 142 -1.89 -1.84 18.08
N LEU A 143 -3.00 -2.38 17.56
CA LEU A 143 -3.46 -2.09 16.21
C LEU A 143 -3.64 -0.58 16.00
N LEU A 144 -4.31 0.11 16.93
CA LEU A 144 -4.57 1.56 16.84
C LEU A 144 -3.31 2.40 17.01
N GLU A 145 -2.48 2.11 18.01
CA GLU A 145 -1.26 2.89 18.28
C GLU A 145 -0.27 2.78 17.12
N THR A 146 -0.07 1.56 16.61
CA THR A 146 0.80 1.34 15.45
C THR A 146 0.21 1.95 14.18
N GLU A 147 -1.12 2.03 14.05
CA GLU A 147 -1.79 2.69 12.92
C GLU A 147 -1.67 4.22 13.00
N ARG A 148 -1.88 4.81 14.17
CA ARG A 148 -1.70 6.27 14.41
C ARG A 148 -0.28 6.70 14.07
N LYS A 149 0.71 5.95 14.58
CA LYS A 149 2.11 6.23 14.29
C LYS A 149 2.41 6.11 12.80
N TYR A 150 1.86 5.11 12.13
CA TYR A 150 2.04 4.93 10.70
C TYR A 150 1.43 6.08 9.88
N VAL A 151 0.19 6.50 10.18
CA VAL A 151 -0.43 7.66 9.52
C VAL A 151 0.35 8.93 9.78
N GLN A 152 0.83 9.15 11.00
CA GLN A 152 1.67 10.31 11.33
C GLN A 152 2.98 10.30 10.53
N ASP A 153 3.65 9.15 10.40
CA ASP A 153 4.85 9.01 9.58
C ASP A 153 4.57 9.34 8.09
N LEU A 154 3.40 8.92 7.57
CA LEU A 154 2.97 9.25 6.21
C LEU A 154 2.68 10.74 6.01
N GLU A 155 2.04 11.38 6.98
CA GLU A 155 1.76 12.83 6.96
C GLU A 155 3.07 13.64 6.95
N VAL A 156 4.05 13.24 7.77
CA VAL A 156 5.39 13.85 7.76
C VAL A 156 6.05 13.69 6.39
N LEU A 157 5.95 12.52 5.77
CA LEU A 157 6.50 12.27 4.43
C LEU A 157 5.78 13.11 3.36
N GLN A 158 4.46 13.25 3.45
CA GLN A 158 3.66 14.07 2.54
C GLN A 158 3.99 15.57 2.70
N ASP A 159 4.16 16.05 3.92
CA ASP A 159 4.59 17.42 4.20
C ASP A 159 5.98 17.71 3.66
N TYR A 160 6.90 16.74 3.77
CA TYR A 160 8.22 16.83 3.17
C TYR A 160 8.14 16.97 1.64
N MET A 161 7.32 16.14 0.98
CA MET A 161 7.06 16.23 -0.46
C MET A 161 6.51 17.61 -0.86
N HIS A 162 5.52 18.14 -0.15
CA HIS A 162 4.95 19.45 -0.43
C HIS A 162 5.98 20.58 -0.27
N LYS A 163 6.85 20.51 0.75
CA LYS A 163 7.91 21.51 0.94
C LYS A 163 8.95 21.48 -0.17
N LEU A 164 9.31 20.30 -0.67
CA LEU A 164 10.20 20.18 -1.83
C LEU A 164 9.61 20.85 -3.07
N GLN A 165 8.31 20.67 -3.30
CA GLN A 165 7.57 21.29 -4.40
C GLN A 165 7.48 22.82 -4.24
N LEU A 166 7.05 23.30 -3.07
CA LEU A 166 6.86 24.74 -2.80
C LEU A 166 8.18 25.53 -2.87
N GLN A 167 9.29 24.93 -2.49
CA GLN A 167 10.62 25.55 -2.56
C GLN A 167 11.33 25.31 -3.90
N PHE A 168 10.66 24.66 -4.86
CA PHE A 168 11.23 24.31 -6.17
C PHE A 168 12.59 23.60 -6.08
N ILE A 169 12.77 22.76 -5.05
CA ILE A 169 14.03 22.01 -4.84
C ILE A 169 14.15 20.90 -5.88
N LEU A 170 13.03 20.25 -6.18
CA LEU A 170 12.89 19.23 -7.22
C LEU A 170 11.78 19.65 -8.19
N ASN A 171 11.89 19.23 -9.45
CA ASN A 171 10.83 19.47 -10.43
C ASN A 171 9.67 18.46 -10.25
N ALA A 172 8.55 18.71 -10.91
CA ALA A 172 7.35 17.89 -10.78
C ALA A 172 7.57 16.42 -11.19
N GLU A 173 8.37 16.17 -12.23
CA GLU A 173 8.68 14.83 -12.72
C GLU A 173 9.46 14.01 -11.68
N ILE A 174 10.52 14.57 -11.11
CA ILE A 174 11.33 13.91 -10.08
C ILE A 174 10.48 13.66 -8.83
N ILE A 175 9.64 14.63 -8.43
CA ILE A 175 8.72 14.44 -7.30
C ILE A 175 7.77 13.28 -7.57
N HIS A 176 7.20 13.19 -8.77
CA HIS A 176 6.33 12.07 -9.14
C HIS A 176 7.08 10.73 -9.12
N CYS A 177 8.30 10.66 -9.64
CA CYS A 177 9.12 9.44 -9.58
C CYS A 177 9.50 9.04 -8.15
N LEU A 178 9.76 10.02 -7.28
CA LEU A 178 10.20 9.78 -5.90
C LEU A 178 9.04 9.39 -4.97
N PHE A 179 7.89 10.03 -5.08
CA PHE A 179 6.78 9.85 -4.13
C PHE A 179 5.58 9.09 -4.72
N GLY A 180 5.51 8.94 -6.05
CA GLY A 180 4.46 8.19 -6.72
C GLY A 180 3.06 8.66 -6.32
N ASN A 181 2.23 7.71 -5.86
CA ASN A 181 0.85 7.98 -5.41
C ASN A 181 0.73 8.24 -3.89
N LEU A 182 1.78 8.76 -3.23
CA LEU A 182 1.80 9.00 -1.78
C LEU A 182 0.54 9.73 -1.27
N CYS A 183 0.07 10.78 -1.96
CA CYS A 183 -1.12 11.51 -1.51
C CYS A 183 -2.38 10.64 -1.46
N ALA A 184 -2.58 9.75 -2.44
CA ALA A 184 -3.72 8.84 -2.45
C ALA A 184 -3.59 7.78 -1.35
N LEU A 185 -2.36 7.33 -1.06
CA LEU A 185 -2.08 6.42 0.05
C LEU A 185 -2.37 7.08 1.40
N VAL A 186 -1.91 8.31 1.64
CA VAL A 186 -2.16 9.05 2.89
C VAL A 186 -3.66 9.26 3.10
N ASP A 187 -4.39 9.69 2.06
CA ASP A 187 -5.84 9.88 2.13
C ASP A 187 -6.56 8.57 2.52
N PHE A 188 -6.24 7.47 1.84
CA PHE A 188 -6.78 6.17 2.19
C PHE A 188 -6.49 5.80 3.65
N GLN A 189 -5.25 6.02 4.11
CA GLN A 189 -4.82 5.62 5.44
C GLN A 189 -5.47 6.45 6.55
N GLN A 190 -5.64 7.75 6.35
CA GLN A 190 -6.38 8.61 7.25
C GLN A 190 -7.84 8.13 7.39
N ARG A 191 -8.51 7.82 6.27
CA ARG A 191 -9.88 7.24 6.29
C ARG A 191 -9.92 5.91 7.05
N LEU A 192 -8.95 5.04 6.84
CA LEU A 192 -8.87 3.74 7.52
C LEU A 192 -8.69 3.92 9.03
N LEU A 193 -7.78 4.80 9.45
CA LEU A 193 -7.54 5.10 10.86
C LEU A 193 -8.81 5.61 11.55
N ILE A 194 -9.53 6.54 10.92
CA ILE A 194 -10.79 7.07 11.48
C ILE A 194 -11.82 5.95 11.63
N GLN A 195 -11.93 5.02 10.67
CA GLN A 195 -12.82 3.86 10.80
C GLN A 195 -12.39 2.91 11.92
N LEU A 196 -11.09 2.69 12.10
CA LEU A 196 -10.55 1.85 13.17
C LEU A 196 -10.83 2.47 14.54
N GLU A 197 -10.65 3.78 14.68
CA GLU A 197 -10.95 4.52 15.91
C GLU A 197 -12.46 4.55 16.22
N ASP A 198 -13.32 4.72 15.19
CA ASP A 198 -14.78 4.60 15.33
C ASP A 198 -15.16 3.21 15.85
N MET A 199 -14.60 2.15 15.23
CA MET A 199 -14.89 0.77 15.60
C MET A 199 -14.44 0.48 17.04
N ALA A 200 -13.27 0.96 17.43
CA ALA A 200 -12.72 0.73 18.77
C ALA A 200 -13.50 1.44 19.88
N GLN A 201 -14.20 2.53 19.58
CA GLN A 201 -15.03 3.24 20.56
C GLN A 201 -16.39 2.58 20.81
N ARG A 202 -16.79 1.61 19.98
CA ARG A 202 -18.02 0.84 20.20
C ARG A 202 -17.87 -0.09 21.38
N SER A 203 -19.00 -0.49 21.96
CA SER A 203 -19.03 -1.52 22.99
C SER A 203 -18.33 -2.79 22.46
N PRO A 204 -17.59 -3.55 23.29
CA PRO A 204 -16.85 -4.72 22.80
C PRO A 204 -17.70 -5.65 21.93
N LYS A 205 -18.96 -5.88 22.32
CA LYS A 205 -19.91 -6.74 21.60
C LYS A 205 -20.26 -6.25 20.19
N ASP A 206 -20.09 -4.96 19.91
CA ASP A 206 -20.39 -4.32 18.62
C ASP A 206 -19.13 -4.11 17.75
N GLN A 207 -17.95 -4.49 18.25
CA GLN A 207 -16.69 -4.33 17.52
C GLN A 207 -16.50 -5.41 16.46
N ASN A 208 -16.73 -5.05 15.20
CA ASN A 208 -16.53 -5.90 14.02
C ASN A 208 -15.38 -5.39 13.14
N PHE A 209 -14.14 -5.60 13.59
CA PHE A 209 -12.94 -5.27 12.81
C PHE A 209 -12.82 -6.10 11.52
N GLY A 210 -13.39 -7.31 11.49
CA GLY A 210 -13.39 -8.18 10.31
C GLY A 210 -14.10 -7.54 9.13
N SER A 211 -15.35 -7.10 9.33
CA SER A 211 -16.13 -6.39 8.32
C SER A 211 -15.44 -5.12 7.82
N LEU A 212 -14.75 -4.38 8.71
CA LEU A 212 -13.99 -3.19 8.32
C LEU A 212 -12.91 -3.50 7.28
N PHE A 213 -12.10 -4.55 7.48
CA PHE A 213 -11.07 -4.93 6.51
C PHE A 213 -11.66 -5.50 5.22
N ILE A 214 -12.78 -6.22 5.28
CA ILE A 214 -13.47 -6.75 4.10
C ILE A 214 -13.99 -5.59 3.23
N GLN A 215 -14.65 -4.61 3.84
CA GLN A 215 -15.20 -3.45 3.11
C GLN A 215 -14.12 -2.59 2.45
N ASN A 216 -12.92 -2.54 3.04
CA ASN A 216 -11.79 -1.78 2.50
C ASN A 216 -10.88 -2.60 1.56
N GLU A 217 -11.13 -3.90 1.32
CA GLU A 217 -10.24 -4.79 0.56
C GLU A 217 -9.83 -4.18 -0.80
N LYS A 218 -10.81 -3.65 -1.55
CA LYS A 218 -10.56 -3.02 -2.86
C LYS A 218 -9.80 -1.70 -2.75
N ARG A 219 -9.96 -0.94 -1.66
CA ARG A 219 -9.30 0.35 -1.47
C ARG A 219 -7.80 0.21 -1.20
N PHE A 220 -7.36 -0.93 -0.67
CA PHE A 220 -5.93 -1.24 -0.51
C PHE A 220 -5.16 -1.35 -1.84
N THR A 221 -5.83 -1.36 -3.00
CA THR A 221 -5.18 -1.33 -4.32
C THR A 221 -4.21 -0.16 -4.51
N VAL A 222 -4.35 0.93 -3.74
CA VAL A 222 -3.37 2.03 -3.71
C VAL A 222 -1.96 1.57 -3.32
N TYR A 223 -1.83 0.49 -2.54
CA TYR A 223 -0.53 -0.10 -2.19
C TYR A 223 0.15 -0.76 -3.38
N GLU A 224 -0.59 -1.32 -4.34
CA GLU A 224 0.01 -1.95 -5.52
C GLU A 224 0.83 -0.94 -6.32
N LEU A 225 0.25 0.25 -6.56
CA LEU A 225 0.93 1.34 -7.26
C LEU A 225 2.12 1.85 -6.46
N TYR A 226 1.95 2.09 -5.15
CA TYR A 226 3.03 2.59 -4.30
C TYR A 226 4.21 1.62 -4.24
N CYS A 227 3.94 0.35 -3.97
CA CYS A 227 4.96 -0.69 -3.84
C CYS A 227 5.67 -0.97 -5.17
N SER A 228 4.98 -0.85 -6.32
CA SER A 228 5.63 -1.01 -7.62
C SER A 228 6.66 0.09 -7.90
N ASN A 229 6.42 1.32 -7.40
CA ASN A 229 7.35 2.44 -7.53
C ASN A 229 8.50 2.44 -6.49
N TYR A 230 8.41 1.64 -5.42
CA TYR A 230 9.30 1.74 -4.26
C TYR A 230 10.80 1.72 -4.58
N PHE A 231 11.25 0.81 -5.44
CA PHE A 231 12.68 0.74 -5.80
C PHE A 231 13.14 1.92 -6.64
N SER A 232 12.31 2.34 -7.59
CA SER A 232 12.59 3.55 -8.39
C SER A 232 12.65 4.78 -7.49
N ALA A 233 11.77 4.88 -6.49
CA ALA A 233 11.81 5.93 -5.48
C ALA A 233 13.12 5.92 -4.67
N GLN A 234 13.61 4.74 -4.24
CA GLN A 234 14.88 4.60 -3.52
C GLN A 234 16.08 5.03 -4.37
N ASP A 235 16.12 4.62 -5.64
CA ASP A 235 17.17 5.04 -6.56
C ASP A 235 17.12 6.55 -6.80
N MET A 236 15.93 7.11 -6.96
CA MET A 236 15.75 8.56 -7.14
C MET A 236 16.16 9.35 -5.89
N ALA A 237 15.81 8.87 -4.69
CA ALA A 237 16.25 9.47 -3.43
C ALA A 237 17.77 9.52 -3.35
N SER A 238 18.43 8.42 -3.73
CA SER A 238 19.88 8.31 -3.74
C SER A 238 20.53 9.27 -4.75
N GLN A 239 19.98 9.38 -5.96
CA GLN A 239 20.50 10.27 -7.01
C GLN A 239 20.35 11.76 -6.63
N GLU A 240 19.23 12.13 -6.01
CA GLU A 240 18.90 13.51 -5.67
C GLU A 240 19.32 13.93 -4.25
N THR A 241 20.08 13.08 -3.54
CA THR A 241 20.54 13.32 -2.15
C THR A 241 21.11 14.73 -1.96
N HIS A 242 21.94 15.21 -2.88
CA HIS A 242 22.55 16.55 -2.80
C HIS A 242 21.51 17.68 -2.77
N ARG A 243 20.41 17.56 -3.53
CA ARG A 243 19.32 18.56 -3.54
C ARG A 243 18.45 18.42 -2.31
N LEU A 244 18.13 17.18 -1.93
CA LEU A 244 17.31 16.85 -0.76
C LEU A 244 17.94 17.32 0.56
N GLN A 245 19.27 17.41 0.62
CA GLN A 245 20.01 17.92 1.78
C GLN A 245 19.58 19.33 2.23
N ARG A 246 19.00 20.12 1.33
CA ARG A 246 18.46 21.46 1.63
C ARG A 246 17.31 21.44 2.65
N LEU A 247 16.64 20.29 2.81
CA LEU A 247 15.58 20.08 3.81
C LEU A 247 15.96 18.99 4.85
N ALA A 248 17.27 18.74 5.05
CA ALA A 248 17.75 17.75 6.01
C ALA A 248 17.34 18.04 7.47
N ASN A 249 16.93 19.27 7.77
CA ASN A 249 16.38 19.67 9.07
C ASN A 249 14.95 19.16 9.32
N ILE A 250 14.24 18.79 8.27
CA ILE A 250 12.90 18.19 8.37
C ILE A 250 13.02 16.67 8.28
N LEU A 251 13.79 16.20 7.32
CA LEU A 251 13.93 14.78 7.06
C LEU A 251 15.30 14.52 6.42
N ASN A 252 16.12 13.74 7.10
CA ASN A 252 17.45 13.39 6.63
C ASN A 252 17.36 12.47 5.40
N PRO A 253 17.85 12.89 4.23
CA PRO A 253 17.65 12.14 2.99
C PRO A 253 18.42 10.82 2.94
N VAL A 254 19.46 10.64 3.75
CA VAL A 254 20.34 9.46 3.69
C VAL A 254 19.75 8.27 4.44
N TYR A 255 19.20 8.51 5.64
CA TYR A 255 18.71 7.43 6.51
C TYR A 255 17.21 7.53 6.77
N GLU A 256 16.69 8.72 7.08
CA GLU A 256 15.29 8.89 7.45
C GLU A 256 14.37 8.75 6.24
N LEU A 257 14.72 9.31 5.07
CA LEU A 257 13.87 9.23 3.88
C LEU A 257 13.69 7.79 3.42
N SER A 258 14.81 7.06 3.32
CA SER A 258 14.80 5.64 2.99
C SER A 258 13.98 4.84 4.01
N SER A 259 14.08 5.17 5.31
CA SER A 259 13.31 4.53 6.38
C SER A 259 11.81 4.85 6.33
N MET A 260 11.42 6.01 5.80
CA MET A 260 10.04 6.43 5.65
C MET A 260 9.40 5.80 4.41
N LEU A 261 10.13 5.77 3.29
CA LEU A 261 9.66 5.21 2.03
C LEU A 261 9.31 3.72 2.11
N ILE A 262 9.99 2.95 2.97
CA ILE A 262 9.75 1.51 3.15
C ILE A 262 8.55 1.19 4.06
N LYS A 263 8.07 2.14 4.87
CA LYS A 263 6.99 1.89 5.85
C LYS A 263 5.71 1.34 5.22
N PRO A 264 5.20 1.83 4.07
CA PRO A 264 4.02 1.23 3.44
C PRO A 264 4.21 -0.22 3.02
N VAL A 265 5.39 -0.55 2.47
CA VAL A 265 5.75 -1.92 2.07
C VAL A 265 5.77 -2.85 3.29
N GLN A 266 6.19 -2.34 4.45
CA GLN A 266 6.17 -3.09 5.70
C GLN A 266 4.76 -3.20 6.28
N ARG A 267 4.00 -2.10 6.31
CA ARG A 267 2.69 -2.03 6.98
C ARG A 267 1.68 -2.96 6.33
N ILE A 268 1.64 -3.05 5.01
CA ILE A 268 0.69 -3.92 4.31
C ILE A 268 0.86 -5.40 4.71
N CYS A 269 2.09 -5.82 4.99
CA CYS A 269 2.42 -7.17 5.47
C CYS A 269 2.10 -7.38 6.97
N LYS A 270 1.90 -6.31 7.76
CA LYS A 270 1.57 -6.40 9.18
C LYS A 270 0.09 -6.63 9.45
N TYR A 271 -0.81 -6.17 8.57
CA TYR A 271 -2.25 -6.33 8.79
C TYR A 271 -2.69 -7.79 8.99
N PRO A 272 -2.25 -8.77 8.15
CA PRO A 272 -2.60 -10.17 8.40
C PRO A 272 -2.12 -10.68 9.75
N LEU A 273 -0.94 -10.25 10.21
CA LEU A 273 -0.37 -10.66 11.50
C LEU A 273 -1.17 -10.08 12.68
N LEU A 274 -1.50 -8.78 12.62
CA LEU A 274 -2.29 -8.11 13.65
C LEU A 274 -3.71 -8.70 13.75
N ILE A 275 -4.34 -9.01 12.61
CA ILE A 275 -5.66 -9.66 12.59
C ILE A 275 -5.55 -11.09 13.14
N GLN A 276 -4.46 -11.81 12.85
CA GLN A 276 -4.22 -13.14 13.39
C GLN A 276 -4.08 -13.12 14.93
N GLU A 277 -3.35 -12.15 15.49
CA GLU A 277 -3.27 -11.96 16.94
C GLU A 277 -4.64 -11.58 17.52
N LEU A 278 -5.44 -10.76 16.82
CA LEU A 278 -6.80 -10.43 17.25
C LEU A 278 -7.70 -11.66 17.29
N ILE A 279 -7.58 -12.57 16.31
CA ILE A 279 -8.31 -13.86 16.31
C ILE A 279 -7.92 -14.70 17.53
N LYS A 280 -6.62 -14.81 17.83
CA LYS A 280 -6.14 -15.58 19.00
C LYS A 280 -6.64 -15.01 20.31
N ALA A 281 -6.75 -13.68 20.41
CA ALA A 281 -7.25 -13.00 21.59
C ALA A 281 -8.78 -12.94 21.68
N THR A 282 -9.50 -13.30 20.61
CA THR A 282 -10.97 -13.28 20.58
C THR A 282 -11.55 -14.66 20.90
N ARG A 283 -12.53 -14.70 21.81
CA ARG A 283 -13.20 -15.95 22.18
C ARG A 283 -13.96 -16.56 20.98
N PRO A 284 -14.05 -17.91 20.86
CA PRO A 284 -14.75 -18.55 19.74
C PRO A 284 -16.24 -18.22 19.64
N ASP A 285 -16.88 -17.90 20.77
CA ASP A 285 -18.30 -17.53 20.90
C ASP A 285 -18.58 -16.04 20.59
N TRP A 286 -17.56 -15.28 20.18
CA TRP A 286 -17.71 -13.87 19.86
C TRP A 286 -18.64 -13.67 18.65
N PRO A 287 -19.59 -12.70 18.68
CA PRO A 287 -20.56 -12.50 17.62
C PRO A 287 -19.96 -12.39 16.22
N TYR A 288 -18.77 -11.77 16.10
CA TYR A 288 -18.08 -11.52 14.83
C TYR A 288 -16.85 -12.40 14.60
N ALA A 289 -16.73 -13.54 15.30
CA ALA A 289 -15.56 -14.43 15.14
C ALA A 289 -15.37 -14.92 13.69
N PHE A 290 -16.47 -15.15 12.95
CA PHE A 290 -16.43 -15.50 11.53
C PHE A 290 -15.89 -14.34 10.67
N ASP A 291 -16.42 -13.14 10.87
CA ASP A 291 -16.04 -11.96 10.10
C ASP A 291 -14.56 -11.61 10.28
N ILE A 292 -14.01 -11.76 11.48
CA ILE A 292 -12.57 -11.51 11.72
C ILE A 292 -11.71 -12.50 10.92
N ARG A 293 -12.11 -13.78 10.82
CA ARG A 293 -11.42 -14.77 9.97
C ARG A 293 -11.51 -14.40 8.49
N GLN A 294 -12.67 -13.96 8.04
CA GLN A 294 -12.84 -13.48 6.66
C GLN A 294 -12.02 -12.21 6.37
N GLY A 295 -11.88 -11.32 7.37
CA GLY A 295 -11.01 -10.15 7.33
C GLY A 295 -9.53 -10.52 7.20
N LEU A 296 -9.08 -11.58 7.87
CA LEU A 296 -7.72 -12.11 7.70
C LEU A 296 -7.48 -12.57 6.26
N GLU A 297 -8.42 -13.35 5.70
CA GLU A 297 -8.31 -13.83 4.31
C GLU A 297 -8.32 -12.66 3.31
N SER A 298 -9.11 -11.62 3.57
CA SER A 298 -9.08 -10.36 2.80
C SER A 298 -7.67 -9.75 2.80
N MET A 299 -7.07 -9.56 3.97
CA MET A 299 -5.74 -8.94 4.06
C MET A 299 -4.62 -9.83 3.53
N ARG A 300 -4.76 -11.16 3.58
CA ARG A 300 -3.84 -12.10 2.90
C ARG A 300 -3.88 -11.90 1.39
N ARG A 301 -5.08 -11.85 0.78
CA ARG A 301 -5.23 -11.57 -0.65
C ARG A 301 -4.67 -10.20 -1.02
N VAL A 302 -4.86 -9.18 -0.19
CA VAL A 302 -4.26 -7.85 -0.41
C VAL A 302 -2.73 -7.94 -0.46
N ALA A 303 -2.11 -8.57 0.55
CA ALA A 303 -0.66 -8.72 0.61
C ALA A 303 -0.11 -9.52 -0.59
N GLU A 304 -0.81 -10.58 -0.99
CA GLU A 304 -0.48 -11.38 -2.15
C GLU A 304 -0.55 -10.57 -3.46
N ARG A 305 -1.62 -9.79 -3.67
CA ARG A 305 -1.76 -8.91 -4.85
C ARG A 305 -0.61 -7.90 -4.94
N VAL A 306 -0.26 -7.26 -3.83
CA VAL A 306 0.85 -6.29 -3.78
C VAL A 306 2.19 -6.96 -4.10
N ASN A 307 2.43 -8.14 -3.54
CA ASN A 307 3.63 -8.92 -3.81
C ASN A 307 3.70 -9.36 -5.29
N GLU A 308 2.59 -9.81 -5.85
CA GLU A 308 2.50 -10.24 -7.24
C GLU A 308 2.70 -9.08 -8.23
N THR A 309 2.10 -7.92 -7.96
CA THR A 309 2.30 -6.72 -8.79
C THR A 309 3.77 -6.28 -8.80
N ARG A 310 4.45 -6.33 -7.65
CA ARG A 310 5.89 -6.07 -7.57
C ARG A 310 6.69 -7.10 -8.35
N ARG A 311 6.41 -8.40 -8.16
CA ARG A 311 7.08 -9.49 -8.88
C ARG A 311 6.94 -9.33 -10.39
N ARG A 312 5.75 -8.97 -10.88
CA ARG A 312 5.51 -8.73 -12.32
C ARG A 312 6.34 -7.57 -12.86
N TYR A 313 6.47 -6.48 -12.09
CA TYR A 313 7.31 -5.35 -12.47
C TYR A 313 8.79 -5.73 -12.57
N GLU A 314 9.33 -6.41 -11.56
CA GLU A 314 10.71 -6.91 -11.56
C GLU A 314 10.95 -7.87 -12.73
N ASN A 315 10.03 -8.80 -12.96
CA ASN A 315 10.07 -9.73 -14.09
C ASN A 315 10.05 -8.99 -15.44
N ALA A 316 9.28 -7.90 -15.57
CA ALA A 316 9.28 -7.08 -16.79
C ALA A 316 10.64 -6.40 -17.05
N LEU A 317 11.33 -5.94 -16.00
CA LEU A 317 12.70 -5.41 -16.12
C LEU A 317 13.68 -6.50 -16.59
N VAL A 318 13.57 -7.71 -16.04
CA VAL A 318 14.36 -8.87 -16.46
C VAL A 318 14.09 -9.22 -17.93
N VAL A 319 12.83 -9.22 -18.37
CA VAL A 319 12.47 -9.46 -19.78
C VAL A 319 13.10 -8.41 -20.70
N ASN A 320 13.07 -7.14 -20.31
CA ASN A 320 13.74 -6.08 -21.08
C ASN A 320 15.25 -6.31 -21.17
N GLU A 321 15.89 -6.75 -20.09
CA GLU A 321 17.30 -7.13 -20.11
C GLU A 321 17.56 -8.33 -21.05
N ILE A 322 16.72 -9.36 -21.02
CA ILE A 322 16.82 -10.52 -21.92
C ILE A 322 16.73 -10.08 -23.39
N LYS A 323 15.78 -9.21 -23.74
CA LYS A 323 15.62 -8.68 -25.10
C LYS A 323 16.88 -8.00 -25.64
N HIS A 324 17.66 -7.36 -24.77
CA HIS A 324 18.90 -6.70 -25.17
C HIS A 324 20.12 -7.65 -25.19
N ARG A 325 20.12 -8.70 -24.36
CA ARG A 325 21.29 -9.59 -24.18
C ARG A 325 21.26 -10.83 -25.07
N VAL A 326 20.11 -11.25 -25.60
CA VAL A 326 19.98 -12.49 -26.37
C VAL A 326 20.25 -12.24 -27.85
N ASN A 327 21.45 -12.63 -28.32
CA ASN A 327 21.93 -12.34 -29.67
C ASN A 327 21.18 -13.09 -30.81
N LYS A 328 20.47 -14.18 -30.49
CA LYS A 328 19.83 -15.06 -31.49
C LYS A 328 18.29 -14.97 -31.52
N LEU A 329 17.68 -14.24 -30.60
CA LEU A 329 16.23 -14.21 -30.41
C LEU A 329 15.71 -12.78 -30.62
N GLY A 330 14.80 -12.59 -31.57
CA GLY A 330 14.22 -11.27 -31.82
C GLY A 330 13.30 -10.83 -30.68
N SER A 331 13.29 -9.52 -30.37
CA SER A 331 12.45 -8.93 -29.30
C SER A 331 10.96 -9.30 -29.43
N LYS A 332 10.42 -9.27 -30.66
CA LYS A 332 9.03 -9.65 -30.98
C LYS A 332 8.70 -11.11 -30.62
N GLN A 333 9.70 -12.00 -30.62
CA GLN A 333 9.49 -13.40 -30.27
C GLN A 333 9.37 -13.56 -28.75
N ILE A 334 10.18 -12.82 -27.98
CA ILE A 334 10.11 -12.79 -26.51
C ILE A 334 8.76 -12.25 -26.04
N ASP A 335 8.25 -11.20 -26.69
CA ASP A 335 6.92 -10.65 -26.40
C ASP A 335 5.80 -11.69 -26.61
N GLY A 336 5.97 -12.60 -27.56
CA GLY A 336 5.02 -13.67 -27.85
C GLY A 336 4.89 -14.73 -26.74
N PHE A 337 5.88 -14.84 -25.84
CA PHE A 337 5.96 -15.87 -24.80
C PHE A 337 5.06 -15.65 -23.58
N GLY A 338 4.45 -14.46 -23.47
CA GLY A 338 3.66 -14.05 -22.31
C GLY A 338 4.52 -13.48 -21.18
N SER A 339 3.95 -13.34 -19.99
CA SER A 339 4.67 -12.79 -18.84
C SER A 339 5.74 -13.76 -18.32
N LEU A 340 6.88 -13.21 -17.86
CA LEU A 340 7.86 -13.98 -17.11
C LEU A 340 7.31 -14.27 -15.71
N LEU A 341 7.42 -15.52 -15.27
CA LEU A 341 6.89 -16.03 -14.01
C LEU A 341 8.00 -16.25 -12.99
N LEU A 342 9.03 -17.01 -13.36
CA LEU A 342 10.19 -17.32 -12.53
C LEU A 342 11.47 -17.22 -13.36
N HIS A 343 12.58 -16.91 -12.71
CA HIS A 343 13.90 -17.01 -13.32
C HIS A 343 14.93 -17.44 -12.27
N ASP A 344 15.85 -18.34 -12.63
CA ASP A 344 16.93 -18.76 -11.75
C ASP A 344 18.13 -19.32 -12.54
N LYS A 345 19.28 -19.40 -11.88
CA LYS A 345 20.48 -20.06 -12.39
C LYS A 345 20.51 -21.51 -11.87
N LEU A 346 20.17 -22.45 -12.75
CA LEU A 346 20.01 -23.87 -12.43
C LEU A 346 21.06 -24.73 -13.14
N SER A 347 21.50 -25.81 -12.50
CA SER A 347 22.23 -26.87 -13.19
C SER A 347 21.25 -27.70 -14.00
N LEU A 348 21.52 -27.87 -15.29
CA LEU A 348 20.72 -28.69 -16.19
C LEU A 348 21.47 -29.93 -16.59
N PHE A 349 20.76 -31.07 -16.60
CA PHE A 349 21.21 -32.32 -17.19
C PHE A 349 20.22 -32.74 -18.27
N GLN A 350 20.74 -33.11 -19.45
CA GLN A 350 19.96 -33.61 -20.57
C GLN A 350 20.68 -34.81 -21.17
N CYS A 351 19.94 -35.81 -21.63
CA CYS A 351 20.54 -37.03 -22.19
C CYS A 351 21.57 -36.68 -23.29
N GLY A 352 22.84 -37.01 -23.06
CA GLY A 352 23.96 -36.75 -23.97
C GLY A 352 24.67 -35.40 -23.79
N ILE A 353 24.23 -34.55 -22.86
CA ILE A 353 24.85 -33.26 -22.53
C ILE A 353 25.28 -33.28 -21.05
N PRO A 354 26.55 -32.95 -20.73
CA PRO A 354 27.01 -32.92 -19.35
C PRO A 354 26.29 -31.84 -18.55
N GLU A 355 26.25 -32.01 -17.23
CA GLU A 355 25.68 -31.03 -16.31
C GLU A 355 26.31 -29.65 -16.53
N GLN A 356 25.48 -28.65 -16.84
CA GLN A 356 25.93 -27.28 -17.04
C GLN A 356 25.00 -26.30 -16.32
N GLU A 357 25.61 -25.31 -15.68
CA GLU A 357 24.87 -24.18 -15.13
C GLU A 357 24.32 -23.31 -16.26
N MET A 358 23.00 -23.10 -16.27
CA MET A 358 22.29 -22.30 -17.25
C MET A 358 21.38 -21.29 -16.56
N GLN A 359 21.07 -20.19 -17.26
CA GLN A 359 20.03 -19.25 -16.87
C GLN A 359 18.71 -19.74 -17.44
N VAL A 360 17.75 -20.02 -16.56
CA VAL A 360 16.43 -20.56 -16.93
C VAL A 360 15.37 -19.52 -16.63
N TYR A 361 14.54 -19.22 -17.63
CA TYR A 361 13.45 -18.26 -17.53
C TYR A 361 12.12 -18.96 -17.85
N LEU A 362 11.23 -19.03 -16.89
CA LEU A 362 9.90 -19.61 -17.02
C LEU A 362 8.89 -18.53 -17.42
N PHE A 363 8.42 -18.56 -18.66
CA PHE A 363 7.33 -17.72 -19.15
C PHE A 363 6.00 -18.48 -19.13
N GLU A 364 4.90 -17.76 -19.33
CA GLU A 364 3.55 -18.34 -19.46
C GLU A 364 3.40 -19.38 -20.57
N LYS A 365 4.20 -19.30 -21.65
CA LYS A 365 4.11 -20.22 -22.80
C LYS A 365 5.34 -21.09 -23.03
N ILE A 366 6.49 -20.75 -22.46
CA ILE A 366 7.77 -21.43 -22.73
C ILE A 366 8.72 -21.37 -21.52
N ILE A 367 9.57 -22.39 -21.37
CA ILE A 367 10.77 -22.36 -20.55
C ILE A 367 11.95 -22.01 -21.45
N LEU A 368 12.55 -20.84 -21.28
CA LEU A 368 13.69 -20.36 -22.07
C LEU A 368 15.00 -20.68 -21.36
N ILE A 369 15.93 -21.35 -22.05
CA ILE A 369 17.22 -21.76 -21.48
C ILE A 369 18.36 -21.05 -22.21
N CYS A 370 19.14 -20.29 -21.46
CA CYS A 370 20.24 -19.47 -21.95
C CYS A 370 21.55 -19.83 -21.22
N LYS A 371 22.66 -19.82 -21.95
CA LYS A 371 24.00 -19.91 -21.36
C LYS A 371 24.55 -18.50 -21.19
N ASP A 372 25.03 -18.20 -19.97
CA ASP A 372 25.74 -16.94 -19.73
C ASP A 372 27.21 -17.11 -20.11
N ASN A 373 27.69 -16.29 -21.05
CA ASN A 373 29.08 -16.34 -21.53
C ASN A 373 30.05 -15.53 -20.65
N SER A 374 29.71 -15.29 -19.38
CA SER A 374 30.51 -14.49 -18.44
C SER A 374 31.88 -15.09 -18.06
N LYS A 375 32.27 -16.26 -18.60
CA LYS A 375 33.57 -16.92 -18.31
C LYS A 375 34.69 -16.60 -19.30
N ASP A 376 34.43 -15.87 -20.39
CA ASP A 376 35.45 -15.57 -21.42
C ASP A 376 36.08 -14.16 -21.34
N SER A 377 35.83 -13.38 -20.28
CA SER A 377 36.61 -12.15 -20.07
C SER A 377 37.97 -12.49 -19.44
N ILE A 378 38.92 -12.79 -20.32
CA ILE A 378 40.35 -12.93 -20.05
C ILE A 378 40.85 -11.76 -19.19
N LYS A 379 41.67 -12.10 -18.20
CA LYS A 379 42.42 -11.20 -17.32
C LYS A 379 43.13 -10.12 -18.13
N LEU A 380 42.69 -8.87 -18.01
CA LEU A 380 43.50 -7.69 -18.29
C LEU A 380 43.43 -6.77 -17.07
N ASN A 381 44.54 -6.75 -16.34
CA ASN A 381 44.82 -5.81 -15.27
C ASN A 381 44.85 -4.39 -15.86
N THR A 382 43.96 -3.49 -15.42
CA THR A 382 44.24 -2.11 -14.95
C THR A 382 42.96 -1.26 -14.80
N ILE A 383 42.73 -0.78 -13.57
CA ILE A 383 42.06 0.47 -13.12
C ILE A 383 40.52 0.61 -13.34
N PRO A 384 39.75 1.14 -12.35
CA PRO A 384 38.30 0.97 -12.25
C PRO A 384 37.48 2.19 -12.74
N ILE A 385 36.16 1.98 -12.80
CA ILE A 385 35.08 2.97 -13.08
C ILE A 385 34.74 3.15 -14.57
N ARG A 386 33.97 2.20 -15.11
CA ARG A 386 32.95 2.42 -16.14
C ARG A 386 31.99 1.22 -16.12
N LYS A 387 30.68 1.50 -16.19
CA LYS A 387 29.55 0.54 -16.14
C LYS A 387 29.95 -0.86 -16.63
N LYS A 388 29.95 -1.86 -15.73
CA LYS A 388 30.22 -3.28 -16.03
C LYS A 388 29.44 -3.66 -17.30
N ARG A 389 30.11 -3.84 -18.44
CA ARG A 389 29.53 -4.44 -19.65
C ARG A 389 29.02 -5.82 -19.24
N ARG A 390 27.70 -5.96 -19.07
CA ARG A 390 27.08 -7.26 -18.74
C ARG A 390 27.26 -8.19 -19.94
N SER A 391 27.59 -9.45 -19.68
CA SER A 391 27.89 -10.50 -20.67
C SER A 391 26.69 -10.80 -21.59
N ASN A 392 26.95 -11.15 -22.85
CA ASN A 392 25.90 -11.62 -23.78
C ASN A 392 25.31 -12.95 -23.29
N LEU A 393 23.99 -13.10 -23.44
CA LEU A 393 23.28 -14.36 -23.18
C LEU A 393 23.17 -15.14 -24.48
N GLU A 394 23.68 -16.37 -24.50
CA GLU A 394 23.53 -17.25 -25.64
C GLU A 394 22.26 -18.11 -25.46
N PHE A 395 21.26 -17.89 -26.33
CA PHE A 395 20.09 -18.78 -26.39
C PHE A 395 20.50 -20.18 -26.83
N ARG A 396 20.08 -21.20 -26.06
CA ARG A 396 20.35 -22.62 -26.35
C ARG A 396 19.13 -23.29 -26.96
N TYR A 397 18.04 -23.39 -26.19
CA TYR A 397 16.77 -23.94 -26.64
C TYR A 397 15.63 -23.46 -25.72
N GLY A 398 14.39 -23.70 -26.12
CA GLY A 398 13.21 -23.39 -25.31
C GLY A 398 12.19 -24.52 -25.35
N ILE A 399 11.57 -24.80 -24.20
CA ILE A 399 10.58 -25.87 -24.03
C ILE A 399 9.20 -25.22 -23.95
N PHE A 400 8.38 -25.36 -24.99
CA PHE A 400 7.01 -24.85 -24.96
C PHE A 400 6.15 -25.68 -24.03
N HIS A 401 5.30 -25.03 -23.21
CA HIS A 401 4.39 -25.75 -22.32
C HIS A 401 3.46 -26.72 -23.07
N SER A 402 3.09 -26.38 -24.31
CA SER A 402 2.29 -27.25 -25.18
C SER A 402 2.99 -28.53 -25.65
N ARG A 403 4.30 -28.64 -25.42
CA ARG A 403 5.11 -29.80 -25.76
C ARG A 403 5.58 -30.57 -24.53
N ILE A 404 5.18 -30.16 -23.33
CA ILE A 404 5.52 -30.87 -22.09
C ILE A 404 4.55 -32.04 -21.93
N LEU A 405 5.13 -33.24 -21.81
CA LEU A 405 4.40 -34.50 -21.62
C LEU A 405 4.15 -34.75 -20.13
N SER A 406 5.19 -34.62 -19.31
CA SER A 406 5.10 -34.84 -17.87
C SER A 406 6.17 -34.06 -17.11
N VAL A 407 5.88 -33.76 -15.85
CA VAL A 407 6.82 -33.16 -14.89
C VAL A 407 6.92 -34.10 -13.70
N CYS A 408 8.11 -34.63 -13.45
CA CYS A 408 8.36 -35.62 -12.43
C CYS A 408 9.37 -35.09 -11.42
N ASN A 409 8.96 -35.01 -10.16
CA ASN A 409 9.88 -34.78 -9.05
C ASN A 409 10.68 -36.08 -8.82
N GLN A 410 12.00 -36.03 -9.01
CA GLN A 410 12.91 -37.15 -8.82
C GLN A 410 13.89 -36.89 -7.66
N SER A 411 13.51 -36.01 -6.73
CA SER A 411 14.32 -35.67 -5.58
C SER A 411 14.62 -36.92 -4.77
N LEU A 412 15.88 -37.06 -4.36
CA LEU A 412 16.34 -38.13 -3.48
C LEU A 412 16.42 -37.58 -2.04
N ASP A 413 16.12 -38.40 -1.04
CA ASP A 413 16.01 -38.05 0.39
C ASP A 413 17.28 -37.43 1.03
N TYR A 414 18.36 -37.24 0.26
CA TYR A 414 19.67 -36.74 0.70
C TYR A 414 19.99 -35.32 0.19
N GLY A 415 19.00 -34.41 0.14
CA GLY A 415 19.22 -32.99 -0.14
C GLY A 415 19.54 -32.67 -1.61
N LYS A 416 19.16 -33.56 -2.53
CA LYS A 416 19.29 -33.39 -3.98
C LYS A 416 17.90 -33.17 -4.57
N TRP A 417 17.55 -31.90 -4.75
CA TRP A 417 16.24 -31.47 -5.25
C TRP A 417 16.26 -31.39 -6.77
N CYS A 418 15.52 -32.24 -7.47
CA CYS A 418 15.48 -32.20 -8.93
C CYS A 418 14.09 -32.44 -9.52
N LEU A 419 13.85 -31.72 -10.61
CA LEU A 419 12.62 -31.79 -11.39
C LEU A 419 12.96 -32.20 -12.82
N THR A 420 12.45 -33.33 -13.28
CA THR A 420 12.64 -33.80 -14.65
C THR A 420 11.42 -33.46 -15.48
N VAL A 421 11.62 -32.66 -16.54
CA VAL A 421 10.59 -32.28 -17.51
C VAL A 421 10.79 -33.12 -18.77
N ASN A 422 9.78 -33.93 -19.09
CA ASN A 422 9.74 -34.70 -20.33
C ASN A 422 8.96 -33.91 -21.38
N TRP A 423 9.55 -33.69 -22.56
CA TRP A 423 8.96 -32.89 -23.62
C TRP A 423 9.29 -33.45 -25.00
N SER A 424 8.49 -33.12 -26.02
CA SER A 424 8.66 -33.63 -27.38
C SER A 424 8.98 -32.53 -28.41
N ASP A 425 10.06 -32.71 -29.18
CA ASP A 425 10.42 -31.84 -30.30
C ASP A 425 10.95 -32.65 -31.49
N SER A 426 10.10 -33.54 -32.01
CA SER A 426 10.39 -34.65 -32.96
C SER A 426 10.86 -35.96 -32.30
N LYS A 427 11.53 -35.89 -31.15
CA LYS A 427 11.80 -37.04 -30.26
C LYS A 427 11.45 -36.67 -28.82
N ILE A 428 11.21 -37.68 -27.99
CA ILE A 428 11.03 -37.47 -26.54
C ILE A 428 12.40 -37.12 -25.95
N MET A 429 12.46 -35.97 -25.29
CA MET A 429 13.63 -35.49 -24.57
C MET A 429 13.30 -35.35 -23.09
N ASN A 430 14.29 -35.56 -22.24
CA ASN A 430 14.21 -35.29 -20.81
C ASN A 430 15.21 -34.19 -20.45
N THR A 431 14.73 -33.19 -19.70
CA THR A 431 15.58 -32.15 -19.13
C THR A 431 15.39 -32.17 -17.61
N THR A 432 16.46 -32.46 -16.88
CA THR A 432 16.47 -32.48 -15.41
C THR A 432 17.05 -31.17 -14.90
N PHE A 433 16.26 -30.47 -14.09
CA PHE A 433 16.60 -29.22 -13.42
C PHE A 433 16.98 -29.52 -11.98
N TRP A 434 18.15 -29.06 -11.53
CA TRP A 434 18.60 -29.19 -10.15
C TRP A 434 18.42 -27.88 -9.38
N PHE A 435 17.79 -27.97 -8.21
CA PHE A 435 17.44 -26.85 -7.35
C PHE A 435 18.28 -26.85 -6.07
N ARG A 436 18.48 -25.67 -5.50
CA ARG A 436 19.30 -25.49 -4.29
C ARG A 436 18.59 -25.92 -3.01
N ASN A 437 17.26 -25.81 -2.98
CA ASN A 437 16.43 -26.19 -1.85
C ASN A 437 15.08 -26.77 -2.32
N GLN A 438 14.35 -27.34 -1.37
CA GLN A 438 13.02 -27.93 -1.60
C GLN A 438 11.97 -26.86 -1.94
N GLU A 439 11.99 -25.70 -1.27
CA GLU A 439 11.01 -24.63 -1.48
C GLU A 439 11.00 -24.11 -2.94
N TYR A 440 12.16 -23.89 -3.54
CA TYR A 440 12.25 -23.50 -4.96
C TYR A 440 11.78 -24.62 -5.88
N LEU A 441 12.07 -25.89 -5.56
CA LEU A 441 11.56 -27.01 -6.34
C LEU A 441 10.04 -27.05 -6.32
N GLU A 442 9.42 -26.95 -5.14
CA GLU A 442 7.97 -26.97 -4.95
C GLU A 442 7.29 -25.80 -5.68
N LEU A 443 7.91 -24.61 -5.61
CA LEU A 443 7.45 -23.43 -6.34
C LEU A 443 7.46 -23.65 -7.86
N TRP A 444 8.57 -24.15 -8.42
CA TRP A 444 8.68 -24.43 -9.85
C TRP A 444 7.75 -25.57 -10.29
N GLU A 445 7.64 -26.63 -9.50
CA GLU A 445 6.76 -27.76 -9.75
C GLU A 445 5.28 -27.34 -9.77
N SER A 446 4.84 -26.56 -8.78
CA SER A 446 3.47 -26.03 -8.69
C SER A 446 3.14 -25.16 -9.92
N MET A 447 4.03 -24.22 -10.26
CA MET A 447 3.84 -23.31 -11.39
C MET A 447 3.82 -24.04 -12.74
N LEU A 448 4.62 -25.10 -12.91
CA LEU A 448 4.60 -25.92 -14.13
C LEU A 448 3.35 -26.78 -14.21
N LYS A 449 2.95 -27.43 -13.12
CA LYS A 449 1.75 -28.28 -13.07
C LYS A 449 0.48 -27.48 -13.38
N GLU A 450 0.30 -26.31 -12.77
CA GLU A 450 -0.85 -25.43 -13.03
C GLU A 450 -1.00 -25.07 -14.52
N ARG A 451 0.11 -24.98 -15.26
CA ARG A 451 0.13 -24.56 -16.67
C ARG A 451 0.05 -25.72 -17.67
N ILE A 452 0.33 -26.94 -17.25
CA ILE A 452 0.21 -28.16 -18.07
C ILE A 452 -1.22 -28.71 -18.02
N VAL A 453 -1.89 -28.60 -16.86
CA VAL A 453 -3.25 -29.13 -16.62
C VAL A 453 -4.33 -28.60 -17.58
N PRO A 454 -4.33 -27.33 -18.06
CA PRO A 454 -5.37 -26.85 -18.98
C PRO A 454 -5.39 -27.57 -20.34
N GLN A 455 -4.35 -28.33 -20.68
CA GLN A 455 -4.25 -28.99 -21.99
C GLN A 455 -4.69 -30.46 -22.00
N TYR A 456 -4.82 -31.10 -20.83
CA TYR A 456 -5.27 -32.49 -20.73
C TYR A 456 -6.78 -32.65 -20.50
N SER A 457 -7.48 -31.59 -20.08
CA SER A 457 -8.94 -31.61 -19.91
C SER A 457 -9.72 -31.67 -21.23
N ASN A 458 -9.11 -31.29 -22.37
CA ASN A 458 -9.77 -31.23 -23.68
C ASN A 458 -9.48 -32.42 -24.61
N LYS A 459 -8.86 -33.50 -24.10
CA LYS A 459 -8.56 -34.71 -24.91
C LYS A 459 -9.23 -36.00 -24.44
N ILE A 460 -10.19 -35.94 -23.50
CA ILE A 460 -10.94 -37.13 -23.03
C ILE A 460 -12.40 -37.16 -23.57
N CYS A 461 -12.75 -36.31 -24.53
CA CYS A 461 -14.03 -36.44 -25.24
C CYS A 461 -13.80 -36.39 -26.75
N ARG A 462 -13.39 -37.52 -27.32
CA ARG A 462 -13.81 -37.98 -28.65
C ARG A 462 -13.42 -39.44 -28.85
#